data_AF-A0A6G2DG68-F1
#
_entry.id   AF-A0A6G2DG68-F1
#
_cell.length_a   1.000
_cell.length_b   1.000
_cell.length_c   1.000
_cell.angle_alpha   90.00
_cell.angle_beta   90.00
_cell.angle_gamma   90.00
#
_symmetry.space_group_name_H-M   'P 1'
#
loop_
_entity.id
_entity.type
_entity.pdbx_description
1 polymer ?
#
loop_
_entity_poly.entity_id
_entity_poly.type
_entity_poly.pdbx_seq_one_letter_code
_entity_poly.pdbx_strand_id
1 'polypeptide(L)'
;MKVFQHVNIVTCDQDFHVYLDGILAVKDSQIVYVGQDKPAFLEQAEQIIDYQGAWIMPGLVNCHTHSAMTGLRGIRDDSNLHE
;
A
#
# COMPACT_ATOMS: atom_id res chain seq x y z
N MET A 1 -8.37 -16.88 1.67
CA MET A 1 -7.21 -16.00 1.94
C MET A 1 -6.48 -15.72 0.64
N LYS A 2 -6.03 -14.48 0.40
CA LYS A 2 -5.23 -14.09 -0.76
C LYS A 2 -3.78 -13.85 -0.35
N VAL A 3 -2.84 -14.31 -1.15
CA VAL A 3 -1.40 -14.05 -0.94
C VAL A 3 -0.83 -13.34 -2.17
N PHE A 4 -0.12 -12.26 -1.93
CA PHE A 4 0.67 -11.53 -2.91
C PHE A 4 2.12 -11.95 -2.73
N GLN A 5 2.76 -12.47 -3.78
CA GLN A 5 4.13 -12.99 -3.74
C GLN A 5 5.04 -12.28 -4.74
N HIS A 6 6.35 -12.50 -4.60
CA HIS A 6 7.38 -11.82 -5.37
C HIS A 6 7.17 -10.30 -5.34
N VAL A 7 7.00 -9.74 -4.14
CA VAL A 7 6.67 -8.33 -3.94
C VAL A 7 7.68 -7.67 -3.01
N ASN A 8 8.13 -6.48 -3.36
CA ASN A 8 8.92 -5.65 -2.46
C ASN A 8 7.97 -4.90 -1.52
N ILE A 9 8.18 -4.99 -0.22
CA ILE A 9 7.26 -4.41 0.77
C ILE A 9 8.05 -3.48 1.68
N VAL A 10 7.63 -2.22 1.76
CA VAL A 10 8.04 -1.33 2.84
C VAL A 10 6.91 -1.27 3.87
N THR A 11 7.27 -1.46 5.14
CA THR A 11 6.36 -1.26 6.26
C THR A 11 6.69 0.06 6.95
N CYS A 12 5.69 0.66 7.58
CA CYS A 12 5.86 1.83 8.44
C CYS A 12 5.75 1.41 9.92
N ASP A 13 6.26 0.22 10.24
CA ASP A 13 6.39 -0.21 11.63
C ASP A 13 7.55 0.54 12.32
N GLN A 14 7.77 0.24 13.60
CA GLN A 14 8.74 0.98 14.42
C GLN A 14 10.18 0.92 13.87
N ASP A 15 10.50 -0.13 13.13
CA ASP A 15 11.84 -0.41 12.61
C ASP A 15 11.97 -0.12 11.11
N PHE A 16 10.89 0.36 10.46
CA PHE A 16 10.83 0.61 9.02
C PHE A 16 11.28 -0.60 8.19
N HIS A 17 10.75 -1.78 8.49
CA HIS A 17 11.16 -3.00 7.78
C HIS A 17 10.91 -2.89 6.28
N VAL A 18 11.89 -3.38 5.51
CA VAL A 18 11.81 -3.59 4.07
C VAL A 18 12.01 -5.06 3.78
N TYR A 19 11.03 -5.68 3.13
CA TYR A 19 11.09 -7.06 2.65
C TYR A 19 11.25 -7.04 1.13
N LEU A 20 12.42 -7.43 0.66
CA LEU A 20 12.63 -7.70 -0.77
C LEU A 20 12.19 -9.12 -1.07
N ASP A 21 11.52 -9.30 -2.21
CA ASP A 21 10.98 -10.60 -2.65
C ASP A 21 10.13 -11.30 -1.57
N GLY A 22 9.29 -10.52 -0.90
CA GLY A 22 8.46 -10.97 0.21
C GLY A 22 7.06 -11.42 -0.21
N ILE A 23 6.25 -11.71 0.80
CA ILE A 23 4.83 -12.02 0.66
C ILE A 23 3.96 -11.16 1.59
N LEU A 24 2.75 -10.86 1.12
CA LEU A 24 1.68 -10.24 1.91
C LEU A 24 0.45 -11.15 1.86
N ALA A 25 -0.01 -11.61 3.02
CA ALA A 25 -1.23 -12.42 3.13
C ALA A 25 -2.38 -11.58 3.69
N VAL A 26 -3.52 -11.63 3.01
CA VAL A 26 -4.75 -10.91 3.38
C VAL A 26 -5.89 -11.91 3.51
N LYS A 27 -6.57 -11.85 4.66
CA LYS A 27 -7.82 -12.56 4.90
C LYS A 27 -8.93 -11.53 5.10
N ASP A 28 -9.96 -11.62 4.29
CA ASP A 28 -11.05 -10.63 4.24
C ASP A 28 -10.51 -9.21 4.02
N SER A 29 -10.63 -8.34 5.04
CA SER A 29 -10.13 -6.95 5.01
C SER A 29 -8.89 -6.72 5.88
N GLN A 30 -8.22 -7.78 6.33
CA GLN A 30 -7.10 -7.69 7.27
C GLN A 30 -5.84 -8.33 6.73
N ILE A 31 -4.71 -7.66 6.95
CA ILE A 31 -3.38 -8.23 6.74
C ILE A 31 -3.13 -9.24 7.87
N VAL A 32 -2.95 -10.51 7.51
CA VAL A 32 -2.66 -11.60 8.47
C VAL A 32 -1.19 -12.00 8.50
N TYR A 33 -0.42 -11.58 7.49
CA TYR A 33 1.02 -11.75 7.44
C TYR A 33 1.67 -10.76 6.48
N VAL A 34 2.85 -10.29 6.83
CA VAL A 34 3.77 -9.52 5.99
C VAL A 34 5.18 -9.97 6.33
N GLY A 35 6.01 -10.25 5.33
CA GLY A 35 7.39 -10.65 5.58
C GLY A 35 8.02 -11.41 4.41
N GLN A 36 9.09 -12.13 4.73
CA GLN A 36 9.74 -13.05 3.82
C GLN A 36 8.85 -14.26 3.49
N ASP A 37 9.25 -15.04 2.47
CA ASP A 37 8.48 -16.21 2.07
C ASP A 37 8.24 -17.18 3.24
N LYS A 38 6.98 -17.63 3.35
CA LYS A 38 6.50 -18.48 4.43
C LYS A 38 5.53 -19.52 3.85
N PRO A 39 6.02 -20.74 3.57
CA PRO A 39 5.25 -21.79 2.89
C PRO A 39 3.87 -22.06 3.49
N ALA A 40 3.74 -21.98 4.81
CA ALA A 40 2.47 -22.18 5.49
C ALA A 40 1.35 -21.22 5.04
N PHE A 41 1.67 -19.99 4.63
CA PHE A 41 0.69 -19.04 4.10
C PHE A 41 0.39 -19.30 2.63
N LEU A 42 1.37 -19.75 1.84
CA LEU A 42 1.16 -20.14 0.44
C LEU A 42 0.26 -21.37 0.33
N GLU A 43 0.47 -22.39 1.17
CA GLU A 43 -0.35 -23.61 1.20
C GLU A 43 -1.81 -23.36 1.59
N GLN A 44 -2.06 -22.34 2.41
CA GLN A 44 -3.40 -21.94 2.86
C GLN A 44 -4.06 -20.92 1.93
N ALA A 45 -3.37 -20.45 0.88
CA ALA A 45 -3.88 -19.44 -0.02
C ALA A 45 -4.95 -20.03 -0.95
N GLU A 46 -6.14 -19.44 -0.95
CA GLU A 46 -7.17 -19.73 -1.98
C GLU A 46 -6.80 -19.08 -3.31
N GLN A 47 -5.99 -18.02 -3.27
CA GLN A 47 -5.53 -17.28 -4.43
C GLN A 47 -4.11 -16.76 -4.17
N ILE A 48 -3.21 -17.02 -5.11
CA ILE A 48 -1.86 -16.48 -5.13
C ILE A 48 -1.75 -15.53 -6.32
N ILE A 49 -1.20 -14.34 -6.09
CA ILE A 49 -1.03 -13.29 -7.09
C ILE A 49 0.45 -12.91 -7.10
N ASP A 50 1.10 -13.09 -8.25
CA ASP A 50 2.49 -12.68 -8.46
C ASP A 50 2.55 -11.19 -8.80
N TYR A 51 3.30 -10.43 -8.01
CA TYR A 51 3.50 -8.98 -8.17
C TYR A 51 4.76 -8.62 -8.95
N GLN A 52 5.55 -9.61 -9.39
CA GLN A 52 6.66 -9.44 -10.33
C GLN A 52 7.70 -8.39 -9.90
N GLY A 53 7.99 -8.33 -8.60
CA GLY A 53 8.92 -7.38 -8.00
C GLY A 53 8.35 -5.96 -7.82
N ALA A 54 7.03 -5.76 -8.02
CA ALA A 54 6.39 -4.49 -7.71
C ALA A 54 6.50 -4.12 -6.22
N TRP A 55 6.21 -2.87 -5.89
CA TRP A 55 6.26 -2.37 -4.52
C TRP A 55 4.87 -2.28 -3.89
N ILE A 56 4.76 -2.73 -2.64
CA ILE A 56 3.64 -2.45 -1.75
C ILE A 56 4.12 -1.60 -0.58
N MET A 57 3.30 -0.62 -0.23
CA MET A 57 3.43 0.22 0.95
C MET A 57 2.04 0.45 1.56
N PRO A 58 1.94 0.86 2.84
CA PRO A 58 0.70 1.40 3.37
C PRO A 58 0.13 2.49 2.45
N GLY A 59 -1.19 2.50 2.28
CA GLY A 59 -1.85 3.54 1.51
C GLY A 59 -1.61 4.93 2.11
N LEU A 60 -1.40 5.93 1.26
CA LEU A 60 -1.22 7.30 1.70
C LEU A 60 -2.51 7.84 2.32
N VAL A 61 -2.41 8.46 3.50
CA VAL A 61 -3.53 9.14 4.16
C VAL A 61 -3.45 10.63 3.83
N ASN A 62 -4.43 11.11 3.07
CA ASN A 62 -4.57 12.54 2.79
C ASN A 62 -5.33 13.23 3.93
N CYS A 63 -4.58 13.88 4.84
CA CYS A 63 -5.14 14.50 6.04
C CYS A 63 -5.94 15.78 5.78
N HIS A 64 -5.81 16.40 4.61
CA HIS A 64 -6.49 17.66 4.31
C HIS A 64 -6.65 17.85 2.79
N THR A 65 -7.90 17.93 2.34
CA THR A 65 -8.19 18.21 0.93
C THR A 65 -9.52 18.92 0.76
N HIS A 66 -9.59 19.79 -0.24
CA HIS A 66 -10.83 20.37 -0.74
C HIS A 66 -11.19 19.71 -2.08
N SER A 67 -11.65 18.44 -2.05
CA SER A 67 -11.82 17.62 -3.25
C SER A 67 -12.68 18.27 -4.34
N ALA A 68 -13.72 19.01 -3.96
CA ALA A 68 -14.60 19.72 -4.89
C ALA A 68 -13.88 20.81 -5.70
N MET A 69 -12.81 21.40 -5.16
CA MET A 69 -12.02 22.42 -5.84
C MET A 69 -11.13 21.85 -6.96
N THR A 70 -11.12 20.53 -7.17
CA THR A 70 -10.41 19.93 -8.32
C THR A 70 -10.89 20.49 -9.66
N GLY A 71 -12.18 20.85 -9.79
CA GLY A 71 -12.72 21.50 -10.99
C GLY A 71 -12.26 22.95 -11.18
N LEU A 72 -11.65 23.55 -10.15
CA LEU A 72 -11.12 24.91 -10.14
C LEU A 72 -9.58 24.93 -10.27
N ARG A 73 -8.95 23.80 -10.58
CA ARG A 73 -7.49 23.68 -10.67
C ARG A 73 -6.93 24.73 -11.63
N GLY A 74 -6.06 25.60 -11.14
CA GLY A 74 -5.39 26.65 -11.93
C GLY A 74 -6.22 27.92 -12.16
N ILE A 75 -7.42 28.04 -11.60
CA ILE A 75 -8.28 29.23 -11.84
C ILE A 75 -7.78 30.49 -11.12
N ARG A 76 -7.01 30.32 -10.03
CA ARG A 76 -6.56 31.41 -9.17
C ARG A 76 -5.13 31.15 -8.71
N ASP A 77 -4.23 31.07 -9.68
CA ASP A 77 -2.79 31.05 -9.44
C ASP A 77 -2.30 32.47 -9.09
N ASP A 78 -1.11 32.59 -8.48
CA ASP A 78 -0.46 33.86 -8.10
C ASP A 78 -1.32 34.85 -7.28
N SER A 79 -2.28 34.34 -6.50
CA SER A 79 -3.16 35.13 -5.65
C SER A 79 -2.89 34.92 -4.16
N ASN A 80 -3.05 35.97 -3.36
CA ASN A 80 -3.00 35.85 -1.91
C ASN A 80 -4.31 35.24 -1.38
N LEU A 81 -4.19 34.30 -0.44
CA LEU A 81 -5.31 33.64 0.23
C LEU A 81 -6.02 34.57 1.23
N HIS A 82 -5.26 35.49 1.82
CA HIS A 82 -5.68 36.38 2.89
C HIS A 82 -6.00 37.80 2.43
N GLU A 83 -5.90 38.07 1.12
CA GLU A 83 -6.41 39.31 0.49
C GLU A 83 -7.82 39.12 -0.06
#